data_AF-A0A930QNM5-F1
#
_entry.id   AF-A0A930QNM5-F1
#
_cell.length_a   1.000
_cell.length_b   1.000
_cell.length_c   1.000
_cell.angle_alpha   90.00
_cell.angle_beta   90.00
_cell.angle_gamma   90.00
#
_symmetry.space_group_name_H-M   'P 1'
#
loop_
_entity.id
_entity.type
_entity.pdbx_description
1 polymer ?
#
loop_
_entity_poly.entity_id
_entity_poly.type
_entity_poly.pdbx_seq_one_letter_code
_entity_poly.pdbx_strand_id
1 'polypeptide(L)' 'MADTEVLFIGYPKCSTCQKAEKFLRAHGCAAPMRDIKTQNPTTDELRTWHTRSGRPLKRFFNTSGMVYRDRGLKDK' A
#
# COMPACT_ATOMS: atom_id res chain seq x y z
N MET A 1 24.04 11.65 3.66
CA MET A 1 23.54 11.18 2.36
C MET A 1 22.21 10.53 2.66
N ALA A 2 21.10 11.22 2.38
CA ALA A 2 19.77 10.77 2.80
C ALA A 2 19.33 9.62 1.91
N ASP A 3 19.54 8.41 2.42
CA ASP A 3 19.00 7.16 1.88
C ASP A 3 17.48 7.27 1.87
N THR A 4 16.94 7.79 0.77
CA THR A 4 15.50 7.86 0.56
C THR A 4 15.09 6.53 0.00
N GLU A 5 15.14 5.50 0.84
CA GLU A 5 14.72 4.15 0.48
C GLU A 5 13.19 4.17 0.28
N VAL A 6 12.76 4.40 -0.96
CA VAL A 6 11.34 4.48 -1.31
C VAL A 6 10.77 3.07 -1.24
N LEU A 7 9.99 2.77 -0.21
CA LEU A 7 9.26 1.51 -0.10
C LEU A 7 7.96 1.58 -0.91
N PHE A 8 7.87 0.83 -2.01
CA PHE A 8 6.65 0.73 -2.80
C PHE A 8 5.84 -0.49 -2.36
N ILE A 9 4.70 -0.28 -1.69
CA ILE A 9 3.81 -1.35 -1.25
C ILE A 9 2.69 -1.51 -2.27
N GLY A 10 2.54 -2.71 -2.82
CA GLY A 10 1.49 -2.97 -3.79
C GLY A 10 1.19 -4.43 -3.96
N TYR A 11 0.23 -4.73 -4.83
CA TYR A 11 -0.10 -6.10 -5.22
C TYR A 11 0.33 -6.31 -6.68
N PRO A 12 1.20 -7.27 -7.01
CA PRO A 12 1.77 -7.40 -8.35
C PRO A 12 0.72 -7.69 -9.44
N LYS A 13 -0.41 -8.31 -9.09
CA LYS A 13 -1.52 -8.53 -10.04
C LYS A 13 -2.49 -7.35 -10.16
N CYS A 14 -2.28 -6.27 -9.41
CA CYS A 14 -3.10 -5.07 -9.49
C CYS A 14 -2.60 -4.15 -10.63
N SER A 15 -3.47 -3.89 -11.60
CA SER A 15 -3.17 -3.00 -12.73
C SER A 15 -2.82 -1.58 -12.29
N THR A 16 -3.42 -1.08 -11.22
CA THR A 16 -3.10 0.23 -10.64
C THR A 16 -1.68 0.25 -10.04
N CYS A 17 -1.27 -0.81 -9.34
CA CYS A 17 0.07 -0.92 -8.78
C CYS A 17 1.14 -0.99 -9.89
N GLN A 18 0.88 -1.75 -10.95
CA GLN A 18 1.79 -1.82 -12.10
C GLN A 18 1.96 -0.48 -12.80
N LYS A 19 0.88 0.31 -12.95
CA LYS A 19 0.96 1.68 -13.50
C LYS A 19 1.76 2.61 -12.58
N ALA A 20 1.54 2.53 -11.27
CA ALA A 20 2.28 3.32 -10.29
C ALA A 20 3.78 2.96 -10.27
N GLU A 21 4.12 1.67 -10.35
CA GLU A 21 5.52 1.22 -10.44
C GLU A 21 6.19 1.75 -11.70
N LYS A 22 5.54 1.65 -12.86
CA LYS A 22 6.05 2.21 -14.12
C LYS A 22 6.27 3.71 -14.02
N PHE A 23 5.35 4.44 -13.40
CA PHE A 23 5.49 5.87 -13.15
C PHE A 23 6.71 6.17 -12.27
N LEU A 24 6.86 5.48 -11.13
CA LEU A 24 8.01 5.65 -10.24
C LEU A 24 9.34 5.36 -10.95
N ARG A 25 9.42 4.27 -11.71
CA ARG A 25 10.60 3.92 -12.51
C ARG A 25 10.92 4.97 -13.57
N ALA A 26 9.90 5.50 -14.26
CA ALA A 26 10.08 6.56 -15.26
C ALA A 26 10.60 7.88 -14.65
N HIS A 27 10.27 8.14 -13.37
CA HIS A 27 10.78 9.29 -12.62
C HIS A 27 12.11 9.03 -11.91
N GLY A 28 12.78 7.90 -12.16
CA GLY A 28 14.07 7.57 -11.57
C GLY A 28 14.01 7.03 -10.13
N CYS A 29 12.81 6.75 -9.62
CA CYS A 29 12.63 6.12 -8.31
C CYS A 29 12.65 4.60 -8.46
N ALA A 30 13.83 3.98 -8.25
CA ALA A 30 13.98 2.53 -8.15
C ALA A 30 13.52 2.04 -6.77
N ALA A 31 12.21 2.12 -6.52
CA ALA A 31 11.60 1.62 -5.28
C ALA A 31 11.43 0.09 -5.34
N PRO A 32 11.98 -0.70 -4.41
CA PRO A 32 11.66 -2.12 -4.32
C PRO A 32 10.17 -2.31 -4.04
N MET A 33 9.50 -3.10 -4.88
CA MET A 33 8.11 -3.46 -4.68
C MET A 33 7.98 -4.54 -3.60
N ARG A 34 7.32 -4.21 -2.49
CA ARG A 34 6.90 -5.15 -1.45
C ARG A 34 5.47 -5.63 -1.75
N ASP A 35 5.32 -6.94 -1.97
CA ASP A 35 4.00 -7.55 -2.17
C ASP A 35 3.22 -7.57 -0.85
N ILE A 36 2.17 -6.76 -0.79
CA ILE A 36 1.31 -6.62 0.39
C ILE A 36 0.57 -7.92 0.76
N LYS A 37 0.47 -8.89 -0.15
CA LYS A 37 -0.21 -10.17 0.08
C LYS A 37 0.70 -11.21 0.74
N THR A 38 2.00 -11.21 0.42
CA THR A 38 2.97 -12.17 0.97
C THR A 38 3.69 -11.59 2.17
N GLN A 39 4.00 -10.29 2.14
CA GLN A 39 4.65 -9.55 3.21
C GLN A 39 3.69 -8.50 3.79
N ASN A 40 2.70 -8.99 4.54
CA ASN A 40 1.71 -8.14 5.17
C ASN A 40 2.40 -7.10 6.08
N PRO A 41 1.92 -5.85 6.09
CA PRO A 41 2.44 -4.83 7.00
C PRO A 41 2.03 -5.14 8.44
N THR A 42 2.90 -4.81 9.38
CA THR A 42 2.62 -4.98 10.81
C THR A 42 1.74 -3.85 11.35
N THR A 43 1.14 -4.06 12.51
CA THR A 43 0.31 -3.05 13.17
C THR A 43 1.08 -1.75 13.45
N ASP A 44 2.35 -1.85 13.85
CA ASP A 44 3.21 -0.69 14.14
C ASP A 44 3.60 0.08 12.88
N GLU A 45 3.89 -0.62 11.78
CA GLU A 45 4.10 -0.01 10.46
C GLU A 45 2.85 0.76 10.02
N LEU A 46 1.67 0.11 10.09
CA LEU A 46 0.40 0.73 9.72
C LEU A 46 0.07 1.95 10.57
N ARG A 47 0.30 1.89 11.90
CA ARG A 47 0.11 3.02 12.81
C ARG A 47 1.01 4.19 12.42
N THR A 48 2.27 3.90 12.09
CA THR A 48 3.23 4.92 11.65
C THR A 48 2.80 5.57 10.34
N TRP A 49 2.38 4.78 9.34
CA TRP A 49 1.93 5.31 8.04
C TRP A 49 0.62 6.08 8.15
N HIS A 50 -0.31 5.63 8.99
CA HIS A 50 -1.56 6.34 9.25
C HIS A 50 -1.29 7.72 9.86
N THR A 51 -0.45 7.79 10.91
CA THR A 51 -0.05 9.05 11.55
C THR A 51 0.65 9.98 10.57
N ARG A 52 1.57 9.45 9.74
CA ARG A 52 2.27 10.25 8.71
C ARG A 52 1.34 10.71 7.59
N SER A 53 0.34 9.91 7.22
CA SER A 53 -0.54 10.22 6.11
C SER A 53 -1.60 11.26 6.47
N GLY A 54 -2.04 11.33 7.74
CA GLY A 54 -3.12 12.21 8.18
C GLY A 54 -4.49 11.89 7.56
N ARG A 55 -4.63 10.73 6.91
CA ARG A 55 -5.86 10.31 6.24
C ARG A 55 -6.71 9.43 7.16
N PRO A 56 -8.05 9.46 7.02
CA PRO A 56 -8.92 8.56 7.77
C PRO A 56 -8.56 7.10 7.53
N LEU A 57 -8.52 6.31 8.61
CA LEU A 57 -8.17 4.88 8.57
C LEU A 57 -8.95 4.09 7.52
N LYS A 58 -10.23 4.43 7.27
CA LYS A 58 -11.06 3.80 6.23
C LYS A 58 -10.43 3.83 4.83
N ARG A 59 -9.58 4.80 4.51
CA ARG A 59 -8.88 4.92 3.21
C ARG A 59 -7.73 3.93 3.04
N PHE A 60 -7.23 3.34 4.13
CA PHE A 60 -6.20 2.31 4.08
C PHE A 60 -6.78 0.92 3.79
N PHE A 61 -8.09 0.74 3.96
CA PHE A 61 -8.75 -0.51 3.63
C PHE A 61 -9.01 -0.62 2.12
N ASN A 62 -8.71 -1.80 1.58
CA ASN A 62 -9.08 -2.14 0.21
C ASN A 62 -10.58 -2.45 0.13
N THR A 63 -11.40 -1.41 -0.05
CA THR A 63 -12.87 -1.51 -0.11
C THR A 63 -13.39 -2.29 -1.32
N SER A 64 -12.57 -2.47 -2.38
CA SER A 64 -12.89 -3.32 -3.52
C SER A 64 -12.45 -4.78 -3.33
N GLY A 65 -11.71 -5.08 -2.27
CA GLY A 65 -11.23 -6.43 -1.96
C GLY A 65 -12.37 -7.38 -1.57
N MET A 66 -12.34 -8.60 -2.09
CA MET A 66 -13.31 -9.65 -1.74
C MET A 66 -13.38 -9.87 -0.22
N VAL A 67 -12.23 -9.89 0.46
CA VAL A 67 -12.16 -10.07 1.92
C VAL A 67 -12.88 -8.93 2.68
N TYR A 68 -12.84 -7.70 2.17
CA TYR A 68 -13.54 -6.57 2.80
C TYR A 68 -15.06 -6.72 2.70
N ARG A 69 -15.54 -7.26 1.56
CA ARG A 69 -16.95 -7.56 1.33
C ARG A 69 -17.41 -8.80 2.12
N ASP A 70 -16.66 -9.89 2.03
CA ASP A 70 -16.98 -11.18 2.67
C ASP A 70 -17.01 -11.09 4.20
N ARG A 71 -16.17 -10.23 4.79
CA ARG A 71 -16.16 -9.99 6.24
C ARG A 71 -17.16 -8.92 6.71
N GLY A 72 -17.97 -8.36 5.81
CA GLY A 72 -18.96 -7.33 6.16
C GLY A 72 -18.35 -6.07 6.77
N LEU A 73 -17.09 -5.74 6.43
CA LEU A 73 -16.35 -4.64 7.06
C LEU A 73 -16.80 -3.25 6.62
N LYS A 74 -17.78 -3.18 5.70
CA LYS A 74 -18.43 -1.94 5.28
C LYS A 74 -19.41 -1.42 6.35
N ASP A 75 -20.02 -2.34 7.10
CA ASP A 75 -21.05 -2.07 8.12
C ASP A 75 -20.49 -2.00 9.55
N LYS A 76 -19.16 -2.10 9.71
CA LYS A 76 -18.43 -1.93 10.98
C LYS A 76 -17.57 -0.67 10.96
#